data_AF-A0A9W4TX52-F1
#
_entry.id   AF-A0A9W4TX52-F1
#
_cell.length_a   1.000
_cell.length_b   1.000
_cell.length_c   1.000
_cell.angle_alpha   90.00
_cell.angle_beta   90.00
_cell.angle_gamma   90.00
#
_symmetry.space_group_name_H-M   'P 1'
#
loop_
_entity.id
_entity.type
_entity.pdbx_description
1 polymer ?
#
loop_
_entity_poly.entity_id
_entity_poly.type
_entity_poly.pdbx_seq_one_letter_code
_entity_poly.pdbx_strand_id
1 'polypeptide(L)'
;MPTSTTTKRRQSLGFEIASIKHQQPTKIPTINLPPPSTTSSSRSLPNDFQDRILTIQDRLKRKGQVNDNINKPKEYKPRKSGFLVSNNELQQKYYGLNDEYKEKLKKIEDLSSELKGLKLIHRNYQSKIEILMGQYQSNMNLIEDYEMQIIKNVENEEKMINLKLRENKIKLENQFKEFESVTNLEIQDAKSYNFENVINQIKVLKEEKEKLALSIKESKLSNDEKLKIENEKYEESIKLEIEPFVTKLNEIRTEILVKGAELTQLESIHASLMTDLESSQLEIRQLREEIGSIEKIMNSYHSTKLSYENESQELEQKIAVESQIDEKNQDNYNSIYQDYQEVSSKLEINENYRRNLENSIMQYENKFRIYIISSTSQNYNKNLSPKTPITFIIDEFSFFIKSVMKQNISIITNNIPSPILIKSIIQIIEKKNWTFELSYQSMIFNVIGKSVFKSDKIMIDDDCNITDSDEGVIIHTVHVKGSNTMKNIENRLTLIDFSKLNTVEQVQFLKRFDSDRVRVDEIDEVANSVVSNSKPIFVCAIDEQVDKFNEILQSLRGIECPYRIK
;
A
#
# COMPACT_ATOMS: atom_id res chain seq x y z
N MET A 1 33.83 47.66 -106.24
CA MET A 1 34.80 46.62 -106.65
C MET A 1 34.27 45.29 -106.14
N PRO A 2 34.33 44.24 -106.96
CA PRO A 2 33.16 43.56 -107.53
C PRO A 2 32.90 42.20 -106.82
N THR A 3 31.90 41.35 -107.08
CA THR A 3 31.16 40.96 -108.30
C THR A 3 29.95 40.10 -107.89
N SER A 4 28.88 40.16 -108.69
CA SER A 4 28.00 39.03 -109.15
C SER A 4 27.29 38.12 -108.13
N THR A 5 26.04 37.68 -108.28
CA THR A 5 25.05 37.73 -109.37
C THR A 5 23.70 37.23 -108.87
N THR A 6 22.64 37.84 -109.41
CA THR A 6 21.30 37.34 -109.79
C THR A 6 21.07 35.82 -109.73
N THR A 7 19.87 35.31 -109.35
CA THR A 7 18.69 35.29 -110.26
C THR A 7 17.32 35.10 -109.55
N LYS A 8 16.31 35.69 -110.21
CA LYS A 8 14.87 35.76 -109.90
C LYS A 8 14.12 34.44 -110.18
N ARG A 9 13.04 34.15 -109.42
CA ARG A 9 11.66 34.01 -109.97
C ARG A 9 10.58 33.86 -108.87
N ARG A 10 9.45 34.55 -109.11
CA ARG A 10 8.20 34.62 -108.33
C ARG A 10 7.44 33.28 -108.29
N GLN A 11 6.62 33.06 -107.25
CA GLN A 11 5.16 32.86 -107.36
C GLN A 11 4.42 32.92 -106.00
N SER A 12 3.32 33.70 -106.01
CA SER A 12 2.07 33.67 -105.22
C SER A 12 2.01 33.68 -103.67
N LEU A 13 1.21 34.66 -103.20
CA LEU A 13 0.34 34.70 -102.00
C LEU A 13 0.80 33.92 -100.76
N GLY A 14 1.51 34.61 -99.86
CA GLY A 14 1.68 34.20 -98.47
C GLY A 14 1.16 35.30 -97.56
N PHE A 15 0.23 34.96 -96.67
CA PHE A 15 -0.19 35.85 -95.58
C PHE A 15 1.02 36.16 -94.69
N GLU A 16 1.25 37.44 -94.44
CA GLU A 16 2.37 37.97 -93.70
C GLU A 16 2.33 37.50 -92.23
N ILE A 17 3.21 36.58 -91.88
CA ILE A 17 3.56 36.26 -90.49
C ILE A 17 4.43 37.42 -89.99
N ALA A 18 3.89 38.22 -89.08
CA ALA A 18 4.65 39.25 -88.39
C ALA A 18 5.77 38.61 -87.54
N SER A 19 6.98 39.08 -87.82
CA SER A 19 8.26 38.65 -87.28
C SER A 19 8.44 38.98 -85.80
N ILE A 20 8.92 38.01 -85.02
CA ILE A 20 9.57 38.28 -83.73
C ILE A 20 11.01 38.73 -84.01
N LYS A 21 11.32 40.00 -83.72
CA LYS A 21 12.69 40.52 -83.72
C LYS A 21 13.45 39.97 -82.51
N HIS A 22 14.63 39.40 -82.75
CA HIS A 22 15.66 39.19 -81.75
C HIS A 22 16.55 40.44 -81.62
N GLN A 23 16.65 41.00 -80.42
CA GLN A 23 17.79 41.78 -79.94
C GLN A 23 18.05 41.41 -78.46
N GLN A 24 19.24 40.87 -78.19
CA GLN A 24 19.88 40.78 -76.87
C GLN A 24 20.61 42.13 -76.56
N PRO A 25 21.40 42.31 -75.48
CA PRO A 25 21.38 41.85 -74.07
C PRO A 25 21.54 43.03 -73.06
N THR A 26 21.64 42.72 -71.75
CA THR A 26 22.45 43.37 -70.67
C THR A 26 21.73 43.94 -69.42
N LYS A 27 22.20 43.40 -68.27
CA LYS A 27 22.48 43.98 -66.94
C LYS A 27 21.33 44.53 -66.05
N ILE A 28 21.30 43.89 -64.87
CA ILE A 28 20.78 44.23 -63.54
C ILE A 28 20.67 45.75 -63.27
N PRO A 29 19.60 46.17 -62.56
CA PRO A 29 19.75 47.08 -61.42
C PRO A 29 19.04 46.59 -60.15
N THR A 30 19.77 46.72 -59.04
CA THR A 30 19.33 46.74 -57.64
C THR A 30 18.34 47.87 -57.37
N ILE A 31 17.29 47.62 -56.57
CA ILE A 31 16.54 48.68 -55.89
C ILE A 31 16.25 48.29 -54.44
N ASN A 32 16.86 49.07 -53.55
CA ASN A 32 16.54 49.23 -52.13
C ASN A 32 15.09 49.72 -51.96
N LEU A 33 14.38 49.19 -50.97
CA LEU A 33 13.20 49.82 -50.40
C LEU A 33 13.37 50.03 -48.87
N PRO A 34 12.75 51.09 -48.31
CA PRO A 34 13.14 51.78 -47.08
C PRO A 34 12.31 51.35 -45.85
N PRO A 35 12.72 51.75 -44.62
CA PRO A 35 11.98 51.49 -43.36
C PRO A 35 11.04 52.67 -43.01
N PRO A 36 10.39 52.74 -41.83
CA PRO A 36 9.74 51.76 -40.95
C PRO A 36 8.29 52.20 -40.56
N SER A 37 7.53 51.39 -39.80
CA SER A 37 6.58 51.90 -38.78
C SER A 37 6.02 50.79 -37.89
N THR A 38 6.52 50.70 -36.65
CA THR A 38 5.70 50.29 -35.50
C THR A 38 6.07 51.16 -34.30
N THR A 39 5.05 51.80 -33.75
CA THR A 39 5.05 52.70 -32.60
C THR A 39 5.12 51.94 -31.28
N SER A 40 6.07 52.34 -30.43
CA SER A 40 6.04 52.49 -28.95
C SER A 40 5.31 51.42 -28.11
N SER A 41 5.92 50.79 -27.10
CA SER A 41 6.41 51.49 -25.89
C SER A 41 7.24 50.60 -24.92
N SER A 42 8.44 51.09 -24.59
CA SER A 42 9.12 51.17 -23.27
C SER A 42 9.27 49.94 -22.33
N ARG A 43 10.50 49.44 -22.13
CA ARG A 43 11.46 49.80 -21.03
C ARG A 43 12.70 48.85 -20.93
N SER A 44 13.90 49.49 -20.93
CA SER A 44 15.20 49.17 -20.27
C SER A 44 16.06 47.90 -20.56
N LEU A 45 17.13 48.09 -21.38
CA LEU A 45 18.60 47.79 -21.25
C LEU A 45 19.13 46.41 -20.72
N PRO A 46 20.41 46.03 -20.97
CA PRO A 46 21.24 46.06 -22.20
C PRO A 46 22.06 44.75 -22.45
N ASN A 47 22.50 44.45 -23.68
CA ASN A 47 23.90 44.13 -24.02
C ASN A 47 24.08 43.44 -25.40
N ASP A 48 24.93 44.09 -26.19
CA ASP A 48 25.79 43.59 -27.27
C ASP A 48 26.16 42.10 -27.22
N PHE A 49 25.65 41.31 -28.16
CA PHE A 49 26.23 40.00 -28.50
C PHE A 49 26.02 39.56 -29.97
N GLN A 50 25.78 40.48 -30.91
CA GLN A 50 25.60 40.10 -32.33
C GLN A 50 26.83 40.21 -33.24
N ASP A 51 28.00 40.64 -32.74
CA ASP A 51 29.22 40.79 -33.57
C ASP A 51 30.38 39.82 -33.24
N ARG A 52 30.10 38.58 -32.80
CA ARG A 52 31.16 37.55 -32.62
C ARG A 52 30.85 36.19 -33.25
N ILE A 53 30.63 36.17 -34.56
CA ILE A 53 30.82 34.93 -35.32
C ILE A 53 32.30 34.84 -35.72
N LEU A 54 33.10 34.19 -34.85
CA LEU A 54 34.48 33.83 -35.15
C LEU A 54 34.53 32.89 -36.37
N THR A 55 35.45 33.14 -37.30
CA THR A 55 35.64 32.33 -38.51
C THR A 55 36.16 30.93 -38.15
N ILE A 56 35.91 29.94 -39.03
CA ILE A 56 36.22 28.52 -38.83
C ILE A 56 37.71 28.29 -38.46
N GLN A 57 38.61 29.15 -38.92
CA GLN A 57 40.04 29.09 -38.60
C GLN A 57 40.36 29.42 -37.13
N ASP A 58 39.58 30.30 -36.50
CA ASP A 58 39.74 30.65 -35.07
C ASP A 58 39.16 29.59 -34.12
N ARG A 59 38.18 28.79 -34.59
CA ARG A 59 37.67 27.62 -33.85
C ARG A 59 38.64 26.43 -33.87
N LEU A 60 39.46 26.29 -34.93
CA LEU A 60 40.46 25.24 -35.05
C LEU A 60 41.69 25.46 -34.17
N LYS A 61 42.08 26.72 -33.90
CA LYS A 61 43.20 27.05 -32.99
C LYS A 61 42.88 26.85 -31.49
N ARG A 62 41.61 26.65 -31.12
CA ARG A 62 41.18 26.38 -29.73
C ARG A 62 40.84 24.90 -29.46
N LYS A 63 41.29 23.98 -30.32
CA LYS A 63 41.39 22.57 -29.91
C LYS A 63 42.60 22.43 -29.00
N GLY A 64 42.35 22.08 -27.74
CA GLY A 64 43.40 21.76 -26.77
C GLY A 64 44.37 20.72 -27.34
N GLN A 65 45.64 20.90 -26.99
CA GLN A 65 46.72 19.97 -27.33
C GLN A 65 46.30 18.53 -26.97
N VAL A 66 46.41 17.64 -27.95
CA VAL A 66 46.38 16.21 -27.75
C VAL A 66 47.58 15.88 -26.87
N ASN A 67 47.31 15.42 -25.65
CA ASN A 67 48.34 14.94 -24.75
C ASN A 67 48.75 13.54 -25.23
N ASP A 68 49.82 13.47 -26.01
CA ASP A 68 50.49 12.24 -26.41
C ASP A 68 51.10 11.58 -25.15
N ASN A 69 50.32 10.76 -24.45
CA ASN A 69 50.83 9.87 -23.39
C ASN A 69 49.95 8.62 -23.23
N ILE A 70 49.51 8.03 -24.34
CA ILE A 70 48.93 6.69 -24.38
C ILE A 70 49.88 5.79 -25.15
N ASN A 71 50.99 5.39 -24.50
CA ASN A 71 51.79 4.22 -24.88
C ASN A 71 52.85 3.95 -23.80
N LYS A 72 52.42 3.51 -22.62
CA LYS A 72 53.21 2.63 -21.74
C LYS A 72 52.25 1.67 -21.01
N PRO A 73 52.35 0.35 -21.22
CA PRO A 73 51.56 -0.61 -20.47
C PRO A 73 52.06 -0.60 -19.02
N LYS A 74 51.20 -0.26 -18.07
CA LYS A 74 51.48 -0.48 -16.64
C LYS A 74 51.23 -1.95 -16.34
N GLU A 75 52.29 -2.74 -16.30
CA GLU A 75 52.28 -4.06 -15.67
C GLU A 75 51.88 -3.92 -14.19
N TYR A 76 50.73 -4.49 -13.85
CA TYR A 76 50.31 -4.69 -12.47
C TYR A 76 51.02 -5.94 -11.92
N LYS A 77 52.07 -5.77 -11.11
CA LYS A 77 52.62 -6.87 -10.31
C LYS A 77 51.68 -7.16 -9.13
N PRO A 78 51.24 -8.41 -8.92
CA PRO A 78 50.37 -8.74 -7.79
C PRO A 78 51.19 -8.70 -6.49
N ARG A 79 50.69 -7.95 -5.50
CA ARG A 79 51.26 -7.90 -4.15
C ARG A 79 50.79 -9.14 -3.39
N LYS A 80 51.74 -9.95 -2.94
CA LYS A 80 51.50 -11.13 -2.10
C LYS A 80 50.83 -10.71 -0.79
N SER A 81 49.67 -11.28 -0.50
CA SER A 81 49.18 -11.51 0.86
C SER A 81 48.65 -12.94 0.92
N GLY A 82 49.41 -13.81 1.58
CA GLY A 82 48.87 -15.07 2.06
C GLY A 82 48.07 -14.81 3.33
N PHE A 83 46.87 -15.35 3.42
CA PHE A 83 46.46 -16.19 4.53
C PHE A 83 45.17 -16.93 4.15
N LEU A 84 45.06 -18.15 4.65
CA LEU A 84 44.05 -19.15 4.40
C LEU A 84 42.60 -18.67 4.64
N VAL A 85 41.66 -19.16 3.84
CA VAL A 85 40.53 -20.04 4.23
C VAL A 85 39.45 -19.98 3.12
N SER A 86 38.90 -21.15 2.80
CA SER A 86 37.86 -21.47 1.80
C SER A 86 36.87 -20.35 1.43
N ASN A 87 36.83 -19.95 0.15
CA ASN A 87 35.65 -19.39 -0.54
C ASN A 87 35.90 -19.31 -2.06
N ASN A 88 36.09 -20.47 -2.71
CA ASN A 88 36.39 -20.54 -4.15
C ASN A 88 35.21 -20.15 -5.07
N GLU A 89 33.98 -20.15 -4.59
CA GLU A 89 32.80 -19.85 -5.43
C GLU A 89 32.50 -18.35 -5.55
N LEU A 90 32.73 -17.58 -4.48
CA LEU A 90 32.37 -16.15 -4.47
C LEU A 90 33.35 -15.32 -5.30
N GLN A 91 34.63 -15.69 -5.32
CA GLN A 91 35.63 -15.05 -6.17
C GLN A 91 35.41 -15.38 -7.65
N GLN A 92 35.06 -16.63 -7.99
CA GLN A 92 34.71 -16.99 -9.37
C GLN A 92 33.42 -16.29 -9.83
N LYS A 93 32.40 -16.19 -8.97
CA LYS A 93 31.18 -15.40 -9.27
C LYS A 93 31.48 -13.91 -9.45
N TYR A 94 32.35 -13.33 -8.64
CA TYR A 94 32.73 -11.91 -8.78
C TYR A 94 33.46 -11.65 -10.11
N TYR A 95 34.42 -12.50 -10.50
CA TYR A 95 35.10 -12.35 -11.78
C TYR A 95 34.18 -12.65 -12.97
N GLY A 96 33.32 -13.67 -12.89
CA GLY A 96 32.33 -13.96 -13.93
C GLY A 96 31.30 -12.84 -14.12
N LEU A 97 30.82 -12.24 -13.03
CA LEU A 97 29.89 -11.11 -13.09
C LEU A 97 30.57 -9.84 -13.63
N ASN A 98 31.86 -9.66 -13.36
CA ASN A 98 32.64 -8.55 -13.90
C ASN A 98 32.94 -8.72 -15.39
N ASP A 99 33.13 -9.96 -15.86
CA ASP A 99 33.29 -10.26 -17.28
C ASP A 99 31.95 -10.13 -18.04
N GLU A 100 30.84 -10.58 -17.46
CA GLU A 100 29.49 -10.30 -18.00
C GLU A 100 29.18 -8.80 -18.05
N TYR A 101 29.60 -8.04 -17.05
CA TYR A 101 29.45 -6.59 -17.03
C TYR A 101 30.24 -5.92 -18.15
N LYS A 102 31.46 -6.37 -18.41
CA LYS A 102 32.28 -5.87 -19.54
C LYS A 102 31.69 -6.26 -20.90
N GLU A 103 31.15 -7.47 -21.05
CA GLU A 103 30.46 -7.87 -22.28
C GLU A 103 29.20 -7.05 -22.52
N LYS A 104 28.40 -6.78 -21.48
CA LYS A 104 27.22 -5.92 -21.58
C LYS A 104 27.58 -4.47 -21.89
N LEU A 105 28.65 -3.94 -21.29
CA LEU A 105 29.16 -2.61 -21.63
C LEU A 105 29.60 -2.51 -23.10
N LYS A 106 30.33 -3.52 -23.59
CA LYS A 106 30.75 -3.57 -24.99
C LYS A 106 29.55 -3.64 -25.94
N LYS A 107 28.53 -4.43 -25.59
CA LYS A 107 27.29 -4.54 -26.37
C LYS A 107 26.48 -3.22 -26.37
N ILE A 108 26.50 -2.48 -25.26
CA ILE A 108 25.90 -1.14 -25.19
C ILE A 108 26.66 -0.13 -26.05
N GLU A 109 27.99 -0.20 -26.06
CA GLU A 109 28.83 0.67 -26.89
C GLU A 109 28.63 0.39 -28.38
N ASP A 110 28.55 -0.89 -28.77
CA ASP A 110 28.23 -1.33 -30.13
C ASP A 110 26.84 -0.83 -30.56
N LEU A 111 25.80 -1.03 -29.73
CA LEU A 111 24.43 -0.55 -30.00
C LEU A 111 24.35 0.99 -30.07
N SER A 112 25.14 1.70 -29.25
CA SER A 112 25.22 3.17 -29.29
C SER A 112 25.85 3.67 -30.60
N SER A 113 26.86 2.95 -31.11
CA SER A 113 27.48 3.25 -32.40
C SER A 113 26.53 2.97 -33.57
N GLU A 114 25.76 1.87 -33.51
CA GLU A 114 24.77 1.50 -34.52
C GLU A 114 23.60 2.50 -34.55
N LEU A 115 23.14 2.97 -33.38
CA LEU A 115 22.09 3.99 -33.27
C LEU A 115 22.55 5.35 -33.82
N LYS A 116 23.83 5.71 -33.64
CA LYS A 116 24.42 6.89 -34.30
C LYS A 116 24.48 6.70 -35.82
N GLY A 117 24.80 5.50 -36.31
CA GLY A 117 24.76 5.14 -37.73
C GLY A 117 23.35 5.27 -38.33
N LEU A 118 22.34 4.69 -37.67
CA LEU A 118 20.94 4.79 -38.10
C LEU A 118 20.43 6.24 -38.12
N LYS A 119 20.82 7.07 -37.15
CA LYS A 119 20.46 8.50 -37.14
C LYS A 119 21.03 9.27 -38.34
N LEU A 120 22.26 8.96 -38.76
CA LEU A 120 22.86 9.56 -39.96
C LEU A 120 22.13 9.09 -41.23
N ILE A 121 21.78 7.80 -41.32
CA ILE A 121 21.02 7.25 -42.44
C ILE A 121 19.63 7.89 -42.52
N HIS A 122 18.91 8.02 -41.40
CA HIS A 122 17.61 8.70 -41.35
C HIS A 122 17.72 10.16 -41.82
N ARG A 123 18.72 10.90 -41.36
CA ARG A 123 18.95 12.30 -41.80
C ARG A 123 19.21 12.39 -43.30
N ASN A 124 19.94 11.44 -43.88
CA ASN A 124 20.20 11.38 -45.31
C ASN A 124 18.93 11.05 -46.12
N TYR A 125 18.08 10.13 -45.64
CA TYR A 125 16.80 9.85 -46.29
C TYR A 125 15.82 11.02 -46.18
N GLN A 126 15.79 11.71 -45.04
CA GLN A 126 14.97 12.90 -44.85
C GLN A 126 15.37 14.02 -45.82
N SER A 127 16.68 14.27 -45.99
CA SER A 127 17.17 15.21 -47.00
C SER A 127 16.83 14.78 -48.43
N LYS A 128 16.88 13.48 -48.76
CA LYS A 128 16.42 12.96 -50.06
C LYS A 128 14.92 13.16 -50.29
N ILE A 129 14.11 12.97 -49.26
CA ILE A 129 12.65 13.20 -49.32
C ILE A 129 12.37 14.68 -49.58
N GLU A 130 13.05 15.60 -48.89
CA GLU A 130 12.90 17.05 -49.13
C GLU A 130 13.26 17.44 -50.58
N ILE A 131 14.34 16.87 -51.14
CA ILE A 131 14.73 17.12 -52.53
C ILE A 131 13.66 16.58 -53.50
N LEU A 132 13.17 15.34 -53.29
CA LEU A 132 12.13 14.74 -54.12
C LEU A 132 10.80 15.48 -54.02
N MET A 133 10.45 15.99 -52.84
CA MET A 133 9.24 16.79 -52.64
C MET A 133 9.34 18.13 -53.37
N GLY A 134 10.51 18.78 -53.35
CA GLY A 134 10.77 19.97 -54.17
C GLY A 134 10.67 19.71 -55.67
N GLN A 135 11.18 18.56 -56.15
CA GLN A 135 11.04 18.15 -57.55
C GLN A 135 9.59 17.86 -57.93
N TYR A 136 8.83 17.18 -57.07
CA TYR A 136 7.41 16.92 -57.27
C TYR A 136 6.62 18.22 -57.41
N GLN A 137 6.87 19.19 -56.53
CA GLN A 137 6.17 20.47 -56.54
C GLN A 137 6.55 21.32 -57.76
N SER A 138 7.80 21.26 -58.22
CA SER A 138 8.22 21.89 -59.48
C SER A 138 7.56 21.25 -60.70
N ASN A 139 7.42 19.92 -60.73
CA ASN A 139 6.73 19.22 -61.82
C ASN A 139 5.23 19.52 -61.82
N MET A 140 4.61 19.66 -60.65
CA MET A 140 3.19 20.02 -60.55
C MET A 140 2.94 21.42 -61.13
N ASN A 141 3.77 22.40 -60.79
CA ASN A 141 3.69 23.74 -61.38
C ASN A 141 3.90 23.73 -62.91
N LEU A 142 4.82 22.90 -63.40
CA LEU A 142 5.03 22.72 -64.85
C LEU A 142 3.79 22.13 -65.54
N ILE A 143 3.11 21.16 -64.91
CA ILE A 143 1.87 20.58 -65.44
C ILE A 143 0.77 21.65 -65.47
N GLU A 144 0.59 22.44 -64.41
CA GLU A 144 -0.37 23.54 -64.39
C GLU A 144 -0.10 24.57 -65.50
N ASP A 145 1.16 24.92 -65.75
CA ASP A 145 1.54 25.80 -66.86
C ASP A 145 1.22 25.18 -68.23
N TYR A 146 1.44 23.88 -68.42
CA TYR A 146 1.08 23.18 -69.65
C TYR A 146 -0.44 23.09 -69.84
N GLU A 147 -1.21 22.82 -68.79
CA GLU A 147 -2.67 22.80 -68.83
C GLU A 147 -3.21 24.19 -69.22
N MET A 148 -2.68 25.25 -68.63
CA MET A 148 -3.06 26.62 -68.98
C MET A 148 -2.72 26.96 -70.44
N GLN A 149 -1.59 26.48 -70.97
CA GLN A 149 -1.25 26.63 -72.40
C GLN A 149 -2.19 25.84 -73.31
N ILE A 150 -2.55 24.60 -72.96
CA ILE A 150 -3.48 23.78 -73.74
C ILE A 150 -4.85 24.44 -73.78
N ILE A 151 -5.39 24.90 -72.63
CA ILE A 151 -6.67 25.60 -72.56
C ILE A 151 -6.66 26.84 -73.47
N LYS A 152 -5.59 27.64 -73.42
CA LYS A 152 -5.46 28.83 -74.26
C LYS A 152 -5.37 28.50 -75.75
N ASN A 153 -4.73 27.39 -76.12
CA ASN A 153 -4.67 26.93 -77.51
C ASN A 153 -6.04 26.45 -78.00
N VAL A 154 -6.76 25.66 -77.20
CA VAL A 154 -8.13 25.22 -77.52
C VAL A 154 -9.05 26.43 -77.69
N GLU A 155 -8.98 27.42 -76.80
CA GLU A 155 -9.78 28.65 -76.90
C GLU A 155 -9.48 29.44 -78.19
N ASN A 156 -8.22 29.46 -78.64
CA ASN A 156 -7.84 30.09 -79.91
C ASN A 156 -8.29 29.29 -81.13
N GLU A 157 -8.24 27.95 -81.08
CA GLU A 157 -8.76 27.09 -82.14
C GLU A 157 -10.28 27.24 -82.30
N GLU A 158 -11.03 27.30 -81.19
CA GLU A 158 -12.47 27.56 -81.21
C GLU A 158 -12.79 28.91 -81.87
N LYS A 159 -12.03 29.97 -81.54
CA LYS A 159 -12.17 31.29 -82.19
C LYS A 159 -11.90 31.21 -83.70
N MET A 160 -10.90 30.44 -84.13
CA MET A 160 -10.58 30.23 -85.55
C MET A 160 -11.65 29.44 -86.29
N ILE A 161 -12.20 28.39 -85.69
CA ILE A 161 -13.30 27.60 -86.28
C ILE A 161 -14.55 28.47 -86.43
N ASN A 162 -14.87 29.27 -85.41
CA ASN A 162 -16.00 30.21 -85.47
C ASN A 162 -15.84 31.26 -86.58
N LEU A 163 -14.62 31.77 -86.80
CA LEU A 163 -14.31 32.65 -87.93
C LEU A 163 -14.50 31.95 -89.28
N LYS A 164 -14.01 30.72 -89.44
CA LYS A 164 -14.19 29.92 -90.66
C LYS A 164 -15.66 29.62 -90.96
N LEU A 165 -16.45 29.29 -89.93
CA LEU A 165 -17.90 29.09 -90.05
C LEU A 165 -18.61 30.36 -90.52
N ARG A 166 -18.22 31.53 -89.98
CA ARG A 166 -18.75 32.82 -90.40
C ARG A 166 -18.41 33.13 -91.86
N GLU A 167 -17.19 32.85 -92.30
CA GLU A 167 -16.77 33.05 -93.69
C GLU A 167 -17.52 32.13 -94.67
N ASN A 168 -17.67 30.85 -94.32
CA ASN A 168 -18.44 29.90 -95.13
C ASN A 168 -19.92 30.30 -95.24
N LYS A 169 -20.52 30.81 -94.16
CA LYS A 169 -21.89 31.34 -94.19
C LYS A 169 -22.03 32.46 -95.22
N ILE A 170 -21.07 33.40 -95.26
CA ILE A 170 -21.08 34.51 -96.24
C ILE A 170 -20.90 34.00 -97.68
N LYS A 171 -20.04 32.99 -97.91
CA LYS A 171 -19.85 32.39 -99.25
C LYS A 171 -21.11 31.70 -99.78
N LEU A 172 -21.79 30.92 -98.93
CA LEU A 172 -23.06 30.27 -99.27
C LEU A 172 -24.15 31.30 -99.60
N GLU A 173 -24.22 32.39 -98.84
CA GLU A 173 -25.20 33.46 -99.05
C GLU A 173 -24.96 34.21 -100.37
N ASN A 174 -23.70 34.38 -100.78
CA ASN A 174 -23.36 34.95 -102.09
C ASN A 174 -23.68 34.00 -103.25
N GLN A 175 -23.36 32.71 -103.13
CA GLN A 175 -23.68 31.70 -104.16
C GLN A 175 -25.19 31.57 -104.37
N PHE A 176 -25.98 31.68 -103.31
CA PHE A 176 -27.43 31.61 -103.41
C PHE A 176 -28.03 32.77 -104.22
N LYS A 177 -27.53 34.01 -104.02
CA LYS A 177 -27.94 35.18 -104.80
C LYS A 177 -27.56 35.08 -106.29
N GLU A 178 -26.43 34.46 -106.58
CA GLU A 178 -25.97 34.23 -107.96
C GLU A 178 -26.89 33.23 -108.69
N PHE A 179 -27.29 32.17 -108.00
CA PHE A 179 -28.21 31.15 -108.53
C PHE A 179 -29.62 31.71 -108.81
N GLU A 180 -30.12 32.60 -107.94
CA GLU A 180 -31.39 33.31 -108.11
C GLU A 180 -31.37 34.23 -109.35
N SER A 181 -30.21 34.79 -109.71
CA SER A 181 -30.05 35.59 -110.93
C SER A 181 -30.07 34.74 -112.21
N VAL A 182 -29.48 33.54 -112.18
CA VAL A 182 -29.40 32.65 -113.36
C VAL A 182 -30.76 32.01 -113.66
N THR A 183 -31.47 31.57 -112.63
CA THR A 183 -32.81 30.96 -112.80
C THR A 183 -33.86 31.96 -113.32
N ASN A 184 -33.72 33.26 -113.03
CA ASN A 184 -34.59 34.30 -113.59
C ASN A 184 -34.31 34.61 -115.09
N LEU A 185 -33.09 34.35 -115.58
CA LEU A 185 -32.73 34.47 -117.01
C LEU A 185 -33.29 33.29 -117.83
N GLU A 186 -33.21 32.07 -117.31
CA GLU A 186 -33.69 30.86 -118.00
C GLU A 186 -35.23 30.81 -118.13
N ILE A 187 -35.96 31.47 -117.22
CA ILE A 187 -37.44 31.60 -117.29
C ILE A 187 -37.89 32.59 -118.39
N GLN A 188 -37.04 33.53 -118.83
CA GLN A 188 -37.36 34.44 -119.94
C GLN A 188 -37.19 33.78 -121.33
N ASP A 189 -36.23 32.86 -121.48
CA ASP A 189 -35.95 32.18 -122.74
C ASP A 189 -36.92 31.01 -123.06
N ALA A 190 -37.61 30.45 -122.07
CA ALA A 190 -38.54 29.33 -122.25
C ALA A 190 -39.96 29.72 -122.73
N LYS A 191 -40.24 31.01 -123.01
CA LYS A 191 -41.57 31.51 -123.44
C LYS A 191 -41.81 31.53 -124.95
N SER A 192 -40.84 31.14 -125.78
CA SER A 192 -40.99 31.14 -127.24
C SER A 192 -40.47 29.85 -127.88
N TYR A 193 -41.35 28.87 -128.13
CA TYR A 193 -41.47 28.11 -129.39
C TYR A 193 -42.47 26.94 -129.27
N ASN A 194 -43.27 26.72 -130.33
CA ASN A 194 -44.51 25.93 -130.30
C ASN A 194 -44.47 24.61 -131.11
N PHE A 195 -45.37 23.70 -130.75
CA PHE A 195 -45.50 22.28 -131.08
C PHE A 195 -46.36 21.99 -132.33
N GLU A 196 -45.88 21.11 -133.22
CA GLU A 196 -46.76 20.36 -134.12
C GLU A 196 -46.17 18.99 -134.53
N ASN A 197 -44.83 18.83 -134.51
CA ASN A 197 -44.15 17.58 -134.91
C ASN A 197 -43.98 16.53 -133.79
N VAL A 198 -44.12 16.93 -132.52
CA VAL A 198 -43.85 16.07 -131.34
C VAL A 198 -45.01 15.12 -131.02
N ILE A 199 -46.23 15.44 -131.45
CA ILE A 199 -47.43 14.64 -131.13
C ILE A 199 -47.41 13.25 -131.81
N ASN A 200 -46.73 13.11 -132.95
CA ASN A 200 -46.65 11.83 -133.67
C ASN A 200 -45.50 10.92 -133.20
N GLN A 201 -44.42 11.44 -132.62
CA GLN A 201 -43.36 10.63 -132.00
C GLN A 201 -43.74 10.07 -130.62
N ILE A 202 -44.67 10.73 -129.90
CA ILE A 202 -45.16 10.28 -128.58
C ILE A 202 -45.89 8.93 -128.66
N LYS A 203 -46.50 8.57 -129.79
CA LYS A 203 -47.21 7.29 -129.93
C LYS A 203 -46.26 6.10 -130.05
N VAL A 204 -45.18 6.20 -130.83
CA VAL A 204 -44.19 5.12 -131.00
C VAL A 204 -43.39 4.89 -129.71
N LEU A 205 -43.01 5.96 -129.01
CA LEU A 205 -42.28 5.87 -127.75
C LEU A 205 -43.09 5.28 -126.58
N LYS A 206 -44.43 5.27 -126.64
CA LYS A 206 -45.26 4.64 -125.61
C LYS A 206 -45.17 3.11 -125.63
N GLU A 207 -45.08 2.51 -126.81
CA GLU A 207 -45.00 1.06 -126.95
C GLU A 207 -43.61 0.51 -126.56
N GLU A 208 -42.53 1.23 -126.87
CA GLU A 208 -41.18 0.87 -126.39
C GLU A 208 -41.04 1.04 -124.87
N LYS A 209 -41.72 2.02 -124.27
CA LYS A 209 -41.73 2.23 -122.81
C LYS A 209 -42.31 1.03 -122.05
N GLU A 210 -43.37 0.40 -122.56
CA GLU A 210 -43.97 -0.77 -121.90
C GLU A 210 -43.05 -2.00 -121.93
N LYS A 211 -42.34 -2.25 -123.04
CA LYS A 211 -41.39 -3.37 -123.12
C LYS A 211 -40.17 -3.16 -122.21
N LEU A 212 -39.63 -1.94 -122.15
CA LEU A 212 -38.54 -1.59 -121.22
C LEU A 212 -38.97 -1.65 -119.75
N ALA A 213 -40.20 -1.26 -119.41
CA ALA A 213 -40.72 -1.32 -118.05
C ALA A 213 -40.79 -2.76 -117.49
N LEU A 214 -41.16 -3.74 -118.32
CA LEU A 214 -41.19 -5.14 -117.92
C LEU A 214 -39.78 -5.71 -117.68
N SER A 215 -38.83 -5.41 -118.58
CA SER A 215 -37.44 -5.84 -118.42
C SER A 215 -36.76 -5.21 -117.18
N ILE A 216 -37.06 -3.94 -116.88
CA ILE A 216 -36.59 -3.27 -115.66
C ILE A 216 -37.17 -3.93 -114.40
N LYS A 217 -38.42 -4.41 -114.45
CA LYS A 217 -39.08 -5.05 -113.30
C LYS A 217 -38.46 -6.41 -112.96
N GLU A 218 -38.18 -7.23 -113.98
CA GLU A 218 -37.46 -8.51 -113.79
C GLU A 218 -36.03 -8.29 -113.28
N SER A 219 -35.31 -7.30 -113.83
CA SER A 219 -33.96 -6.97 -113.37
C SER A 219 -33.94 -6.46 -111.93
N LYS A 220 -34.93 -5.65 -111.50
CA LYS A 220 -35.05 -5.19 -110.11
C LYS A 220 -35.28 -6.34 -109.14
N LEU A 221 -36.21 -7.24 -109.44
CA LEU A 221 -36.48 -8.40 -108.58
C LEU A 221 -35.24 -9.28 -108.41
N SER A 222 -34.50 -9.53 -109.50
CA SER A 222 -33.25 -10.29 -109.43
C SER A 222 -32.15 -9.57 -108.63
N ASN A 223 -32.08 -8.24 -108.70
CA ASN A 223 -31.09 -7.47 -107.94
C ASN A 223 -31.46 -7.37 -106.46
N ASP A 224 -32.75 -7.25 -106.12
CA ASP A 224 -33.24 -7.22 -104.74
C ASP A 224 -32.98 -8.56 -104.03
N GLU A 225 -33.15 -9.70 -104.73
CA GLU A 225 -32.80 -11.02 -104.19
C GLU A 225 -31.29 -11.15 -103.91
N LYS A 226 -30.43 -10.65 -104.80
CA LYS A 226 -28.98 -10.65 -104.59
C LYS A 226 -28.57 -9.77 -103.41
N LEU A 227 -29.14 -8.57 -103.31
CA LEU A 227 -28.93 -7.65 -102.19
C LEU A 227 -29.33 -8.25 -100.86
N LYS A 228 -30.44 -8.99 -100.81
CA LYS A 228 -30.89 -9.64 -99.58
C LYS A 228 -29.91 -10.72 -99.11
N ILE A 229 -29.45 -11.57 -100.03
CA ILE A 229 -28.44 -12.60 -99.73
C ILE A 229 -27.12 -11.97 -99.29
N GLU A 230 -26.72 -10.87 -99.91
CA GLU A 230 -25.49 -10.15 -99.55
C GLU A 230 -25.60 -9.50 -98.15
N ASN A 231 -26.75 -8.89 -97.83
CA ASN A 231 -27.02 -8.33 -96.50
C ASN A 231 -27.03 -9.40 -95.40
N GLU A 232 -27.67 -10.55 -95.64
CA GLU A 232 -27.68 -11.66 -94.68
C GLU A 232 -26.25 -12.18 -94.40
N LYS A 233 -25.41 -12.27 -95.44
CA LYS A 233 -23.98 -12.62 -95.27
C LYS A 233 -23.20 -11.56 -94.48
N TYR A 234 -23.45 -10.28 -94.72
CA TYR A 234 -22.81 -9.21 -93.95
C TYR A 234 -23.27 -9.22 -92.49
N GLU A 235 -24.56 -9.42 -92.21
CA GLU A 235 -25.08 -9.54 -90.85
C GLU A 235 -24.44 -10.73 -90.10
N GLU A 236 -24.32 -11.88 -90.76
CA GLU A 236 -23.70 -13.07 -90.17
C GLU A 236 -22.20 -12.88 -89.92
N SER A 237 -21.48 -12.24 -90.85
CA SER A 237 -20.06 -11.89 -90.69
C SER A 237 -19.85 -10.90 -89.53
N ILE A 238 -20.67 -9.86 -89.43
CA ILE A 238 -20.59 -8.87 -88.35
C ILE A 238 -20.89 -9.53 -87.00
N LYS A 239 -21.87 -10.44 -86.96
CA LYS A 239 -22.22 -11.17 -85.73
C LYS A 239 -21.07 -12.07 -85.24
N LEU A 240 -20.42 -12.80 -86.15
CA LEU A 240 -19.25 -13.62 -85.86
C LEU A 240 -18.06 -12.77 -85.37
N GLU A 241 -17.90 -11.55 -85.89
CA GLU A 241 -16.83 -10.64 -85.46
C GLU A 241 -17.11 -10.01 -84.09
N ILE A 242 -18.38 -9.72 -83.75
CA ILE A 242 -18.79 -9.08 -82.49
C ILE A 242 -18.85 -10.07 -81.30
N GLU A 243 -19.29 -11.31 -81.53
CA GLU A 243 -19.45 -12.32 -80.47
C GLU A 243 -18.23 -12.49 -79.54
N PRO A 244 -16.98 -12.61 -80.02
CA PRO A 244 -15.81 -12.73 -79.14
C PRO A 244 -15.53 -11.46 -78.31
N PHE A 245 -15.95 -10.27 -78.76
CA PHE A 245 -15.82 -9.05 -77.96
C PHE A 245 -16.87 -9.00 -76.85
N VAL A 246 -18.08 -9.48 -77.12
CA VAL A 246 -19.16 -9.55 -76.12
C VAL A 246 -18.81 -10.54 -75.01
N THR A 247 -18.27 -11.72 -75.35
CA THR A 247 -17.82 -12.69 -74.35
C THR A 247 -16.69 -12.13 -73.50
N LYS A 248 -15.68 -11.50 -74.12
CA LYS A 248 -14.56 -10.88 -73.41
C LYS A 248 -14.99 -9.72 -72.51
N LEU A 249 -15.97 -8.92 -72.93
CA LEU A 249 -16.55 -7.86 -72.09
C LEU A 249 -17.25 -8.43 -70.85
N ASN A 250 -17.99 -9.53 -71.02
CA ASN A 250 -18.65 -10.21 -69.90
C ASN A 250 -17.63 -10.82 -68.92
N GLU A 251 -16.55 -11.43 -69.42
CA GLU A 251 -15.45 -11.93 -68.59
C GLU A 251 -14.82 -10.82 -67.75
N ILE A 252 -14.44 -9.70 -68.38
CA ILE A 252 -13.90 -8.52 -67.69
C ILE A 252 -14.88 -8.00 -66.64
N ARG A 253 -16.18 -7.96 -66.97
CA ARG A 253 -17.21 -7.53 -66.02
C ARG A 253 -17.30 -8.45 -64.81
N THR A 254 -17.21 -9.77 -65.00
CA THR A 254 -17.17 -10.72 -63.87
C THR A 254 -15.91 -10.57 -63.04
N GLU A 255 -14.75 -10.33 -63.66
CA GLU A 255 -13.49 -10.10 -62.97
C GLU A 255 -13.54 -8.82 -62.11
N ILE A 256 -14.11 -7.73 -62.64
CA ILE A 256 -14.32 -6.48 -61.90
C ILE A 256 -15.21 -6.72 -60.66
N LEU A 257 -16.27 -7.52 -60.78
CA LEU A 257 -17.14 -7.85 -59.64
C LEU A 257 -16.40 -8.65 -58.56
N VAL A 258 -15.60 -9.64 -58.96
CA VAL A 258 -14.79 -10.43 -58.03
C VAL A 258 -13.76 -9.54 -57.32
N LYS A 259 -13.05 -8.69 -58.07
CA LYS A 259 -12.08 -7.74 -57.49
C LYS A 259 -12.73 -6.70 -56.59
N GLY A 260 -13.95 -6.26 -56.92
CA GLY A 260 -14.76 -5.41 -56.05
C GLY A 260 -15.08 -6.09 -54.72
N ALA A 261 -15.50 -7.36 -54.75
CA ALA A 261 -15.78 -8.13 -53.54
C ALA A 261 -14.50 -8.35 -52.69
N GLU A 262 -13.38 -8.73 -53.30
CA GLU A 262 -12.08 -8.87 -52.62
C GLU A 262 -11.65 -7.56 -51.94
N LEU A 263 -11.85 -6.42 -52.61
CA LEU A 263 -11.53 -5.10 -52.06
C LEU A 263 -12.39 -4.78 -50.82
N THR A 264 -13.70 -5.01 -50.88
CA THR A 264 -14.58 -4.81 -49.71
C THR A 264 -14.20 -5.72 -48.53
N GLN A 265 -13.75 -6.96 -48.81
CA GLN A 265 -13.26 -7.86 -47.78
C GLN A 265 -11.96 -7.33 -47.15
N LEU A 266 -11.01 -6.87 -47.97
CA LEU A 266 -9.77 -6.26 -47.49
C LEU A 266 -10.02 -4.99 -46.66
N GLU A 267 -10.96 -4.14 -47.07
CA GLU A 267 -11.37 -2.97 -46.31
C GLU A 267 -11.91 -3.34 -44.93
N SER A 268 -12.73 -4.41 -44.86
CA SER A 268 -13.25 -4.90 -43.58
C SER A 268 -12.15 -5.43 -42.65
N ILE A 269 -11.18 -6.17 -43.18
CA ILE A 269 -10.02 -6.69 -42.43
C ILE A 269 -9.12 -5.54 -41.97
N HIS A 270 -8.91 -4.55 -42.82
CA HIS A 270 -8.14 -3.37 -42.46
C HIS A 270 -8.81 -2.60 -41.32
N ALA A 271 -10.14 -2.41 -41.38
CA ALA A 271 -10.89 -1.78 -40.30
C ALA A 271 -10.76 -2.54 -38.97
N SER A 272 -10.86 -3.87 -38.97
CA SER A 272 -10.69 -4.67 -37.75
C SER A 272 -9.26 -4.59 -37.20
N LEU A 273 -8.25 -4.63 -38.07
CA LEU A 273 -6.84 -4.49 -37.65
C LEU A 273 -6.56 -3.11 -37.05
N MET A 274 -7.20 -2.06 -37.57
CA MET A 274 -7.09 -0.72 -36.99
C MET A 274 -7.71 -0.64 -35.60
N THR A 275 -8.87 -1.27 -35.38
CA THR A 275 -9.48 -1.33 -34.04
C THR A 275 -8.63 -2.13 -33.04
N ASP A 276 -8.01 -3.22 -33.50
CA ASP A 276 -7.10 -4.03 -32.66
C ASP A 276 -5.80 -3.28 -32.33
N LEU A 277 -5.32 -2.46 -33.27
CA LEU A 277 -4.17 -1.60 -33.03
C LEU A 277 -4.49 -0.53 -31.98
N GLU A 278 -5.66 0.10 -32.08
CA GLU A 278 -6.11 1.12 -31.11
C GLU A 278 -6.28 0.55 -29.70
N SER A 279 -6.87 -0.64 -29.57
CA SER A 279 -7.03 -1.32 -28.29
C SER A 279 -5.67 -1.68 -27.68
N SER A 280 -4.76 -2.25 -28.46
CA SER A 280 -3.40 -2.56 -28.01
C SER A 280 -2.62 -1.30 -27.60
N GLN A 281 -2.78 -0.19 -28.31
CA GLN A 281 -2.17 1.08 -27.92
C GLN A 281 -2.73 1.61 -26.59
N LEU A 282 -4.01 1.40 -26.31
CA LEU A 282 -4.63 1.80 -25.06
C LEU A 282 -4.11 0.94 -23.89
N GLU A 283 -4.00 -0.37 -24.06
CA GLU A 283 -3.38 -1.27 -23.08
C GLU A 283 -1.93 -0.87 -22.79
N ILE A 284 -1.14 -0.55 -23.82
CA ILE A 284 0.25 -0.09 -23.65
C ILE A 284 0.30 1.20 -22.82
N ARG A 285 -0.65 2.13 -22.99
CA ARG A 285 -0.71 3.36 -22.18
C ARG A 285 -1.01 3.05 -20.71
N GLN A 286 -1.98 2.18 -20.45
CA GLN A 286 -2.33 1.76 -19.09
C GLN A 286 -1.13 1.09 -18.39
N LEU A 287 -0.45 0.16 -19.06
CA LEU A 287 0.75 -0.48 -18.51
C LEU A 287 1.86 0.53 -18.21
N ARG A 288 2.04 1.57 -19.04
CA ARG A 288 3.02 2.63 -18.77
C ARG A 288 2.66 3.46 -17.53
N GLU A 289 1.38 3.77 -17.35
CA GLU A 289 0.90 4.48 -16.15
C GLU A 289 1.10 3.64 -14.88
N GLU A 290 0.78 2.34 -14.94
CA GLU A 290 1.02 1.39 -13.85
C GLU A 290 2.50 1.28 -13.50
N ILE A 291 3.38 1.13 -14.50
CA ILE A 291 4.83 1.12 -14.29
C ILE A 291 5.28 2.42 -13.60
N GLY A 292 4.82 3.58 -14.07
CA GLY A 292 5.14 4.87 -13.43
C GLY A 292 4.64 4.98 -12.00
N SER A 293 3.50 4.35 -11.66
CA SER A 293 2.99 4.29 -10.28
C SER A 293 3.88 3.41 -9.39
N ILE A 294 4.32 2.26 -9.89
CA ILE A 294 5.21 1.33 -9.19
C ILE A 294 6.58 1.98 -8.94
N GLU A 295 7.13 2.68 -9.93
CA GLU A 295 8.40 3.40 -9.78
C GLU A 295 8.33 4.48 -8.69
N LYS A 296 7.22 5.24 -8.62
CA LYS A 296 7.01 6.22 -7.53
C LYS A 296 6.97 5.55 -6.16
N ILE A 297 6.24 4.44 -6.03
CA ILE A 297 6.19 3.67 -4.79
C ILE A 297 7.58 3.16 -4.42
N MET A 298 8.31 2.58 -5.38
CA MET A 298 9.64 2.02 -5.16
C MET A 298 10.66 3.10 -4.73
N ASN A 299 10.60 4.29 -5.33
CA ASN A 299 11.45 5.41 -4.93
C ASN A 299 11.14 5.87 -3.49
N SER A 300 9.87 5.90 -3.09
CA SER A 300 9.47 6.24 -1.72
C SER A 300 9.81 5.15 -0.69
N TYR A 301 9.82 3.89 -1.12
CA TYR A 301 10.08 2.74 -0.26
C TYR A 301 11.48 2.78 0.33
N HIS A 302 12.50 3.16 -0.45
CA HIS A 302 13.87 3.23 0.05
C HIS A 302 14.02 4.25 1.19
N SER A 303 13.46 5.45 1.04
CA SER A 303 13.48 6.47 2.09
C SER A 303 12.68 6.04 3.33
N THR A 304 11.52 5.42 3.12
CA THR A 304 10.67 4.93 4.22
C THR A 304 11.36 3.82 5.00
N LYS A 305 12.00 2.88 4.29
CA LYS A 305 12.78 1.79 4.89
C LYS A 305 13.93 2.35 5.73
N LEU A 306 14.70 3.29 5.19
CA LEU A 306 15.81 3.90 5.92
C LEU A 306 15.33 4.67 7.18
N SER A 307 14.16 5.31 7.11
CA SER A 307 13.53 5.95 8.27
C SER A 307 13.20 4.93 9.37
N TYR A 308 12.59 3.79 9.02
CA TYR A 308 12.28 2.75 10.00
C TYR A 308 13.52 2.05 10.55
N GLU A 309 14.56 1.86 9.74
CA GLU A 309 15.84 1.33 10.22
C GLU A 309 16.48 2.26 11.26
N ASN A 310 16.42 3.58 11.04
CA ASN A 310 16.91 4.56 12.02
C ASN A 310 16.06 4.56 13.30
N GLU A 311 14.74 4.54 13.19
CA GLU A 311 13.83 4.48 14.35
C GLU A 311 14.06 3.20 15.17
N SER A 312 14.28 2.06 14.50
CA SER A 312 14.61 0.79 15.17
C SER A 312 15.92 0.89 15.94
N GLN A 313 16.97 1.49 15.36
CA GLN A 313 18.26 1.68 16.05
C GLN A 313 18.13 2.61 17.26
N GLU A 314 17.33 3.68 17.16
CA GLU A 314 17.07 4.56 18.30
C GLU A 314 16.33 3.84 19.44
N LEU A 315 15.36 2.99 19.11
CA LEU A 315 14.64 2.18 20.08
C LEU A 315 15.54 1.14 20.74
N GLU A 316 16.41 0.47 19.98
CA GLU A 316 17.40 -0.46 20.53
C GLU A 316 18.34 0.23 21.53
N GLN A 317 18.81 1.44 21.20
CA GLN A 317 19.64 2.24 22.12
C GLN A 317 18.89 2.62 23.39
N LYS A 318 17.63 3.05 23.28
CA LYS A 318 16.80 3.37 24.46
C LYS A 318 16.57 2.15 25.34
N ILE A 319 16.28 0.99 24.76
CA ILE A 319 16.12 -0.26 25.50
C ILE A 319 17.40 -0.63 26.24
N ALA A 320 18.57 -0.49 25.60
CA ALA A 320 19.84 -0.77 26.25
C ALA A 320 20.11 0.14 27.46
N VAL A 321 19.78 1.43 27.36
CA VAL A 321 19.92 2.40 28.47
C VAL A 321 18.97 2.07 29.61
N GLU A 322 17.70 1.84 29.33
CA GLU A 322 16.70 1.52 30.36
C GLU A 322 17.02 0.17 31.04
N SER A 323 17.49 -0.83 30.29
CA SER A 323 17.91 -2.11 30.87
C SER A 323 19.07 -1.97 31.85
N GLN A 324 20.03 -1.07 31.59
CA GLN A 324 21.14 -0.79 32.53
C GLN A 324 20.65 -0.07 33.79
N ILE A 325 19.66 0.82 33.66
CA ILE A 325 19.04 1.50 34.80
C ILE A 325 18.27 0.49 35.66
N ASP A 326 17.53 -0.42 35.03
CA ASP A 326 16.78 -1.48 35.71
C ASP A 326 17.71 -2.42 36.48
N GLU A 327 18.80 -2.88 35.87
CA GLU A 327 19.80 -3.72 36.53
C GLU A 327 20.37 -3.03 37.79
N LYS A 328 20.70 -1.74 37.68
CA LYS A 328 21.16 -0.94 38.84
C LYS A 328 20.08 -0.78 39.91
N ASN A 329 18.82 -0.62 39.54
CA ASN A 329 17.72 -0.53 40.48
C ASN A 329 17.47 -1.87 41.18
N GLN A 330 17.61 -2.98 40.46
CA GLN A 330 17.48 -4.32 41.01
C GLN A 330 18.60 -4.60 42.03
N ASP A 331 19.84 -4.19 41.74
CA ASP A 331 20.95 -4.28 42.69
C ASP A 331 20.69 -3.46 43.96
N ASN A 332 20.19 -2.23 43.82
CA ASN A 332 19.81 -1.39 44.96
C ASN A 332 18.69 -2.04 45.79
N TYR A 333 17.68 -2.61 45.14
CA TYR A 333 16.60 -3.32 45.81
C TYR A 333 17.12 -4.52 46.59
N ASN A 334 17.98 -5.34 45.98
CA ASN A 334 18.59 -6.50 46.62
C ASN A 334 19.40 -6.10 47.86
N SER A 335 20.16 -5.01 47.78
CA SER A 335 20.90 -4.46 48.93
C SER A 335 19.97 -4.04 50.07
N ILE A 336 18.93 -3.26 49.77
CA ILE A 336 17.96 -2.80 50.78
C ILE A 336 17.22 -3.99 51.40
N TYR A 337 16.88 -4.99 50.60
CA TYR A 337 16.21 -6.20 51.08
C TYR A 337 17.11 -7.00 52.03
N GLN A 338 18.40 -7.10 51.74
CA GLN A 338 19.36 -7.74 52.62
C GLN A 338 19.50 -7.00 53.95
N ASP A 339 19.59 -5.67 53.92
CA ASP A 339 19.61 -4.84 55.13
C ASP A 339 18.33 -5.01 55.95
N TYR A 340 17.17 -5.05 55.29
CA TYR A 340 15.88 -5.31 55.93
C TYR A 340 15.86 -6.68 56.62
N GLN A 341 16.35 -7.73 55.97
CA GLN A 341 16.42 -9.08 56.57
C GLN A 341 17.33 -9.10 57.81
N GLU A 342 18.48 -8.42 57.75
CA GLU A 342 19.39 -8.31 58.89
C GLU A 342 18.72 -7.57 60.07
N VAL A 343 18.07 -6.44 59.81
CA VAL A 343 17.37 -5.68 60.85
C VAL A 343 16.18 -6.46 61.40
N SER A 344 15.40 -7.11 60.54
CA SER A 344 14.24 -7.92 60.94
C SER A 344 14.65 -9.09 61.83
N SER A 345 15.73 -9.81 61.48
CA SER A 345 16.24 -10.91 62.31
C SER A 345 16.78 -10.44 63.65
N LYS A 346 17.51 -9.31 63.70
CA LYS A 346 17.93 -8.69 64.96
C LYS A 346 16.75 -8.25 65.81
N LEU A 347 15.70 -7.70 65.20
CA LEU A 347 14.46 -7.31 65.89
C LEU A 347 13.78 -8.54 66.49
N GLU A 348 13.64 -9.63 65.74
CA GLU A 348 13.04 -10.88 66.24
C GLU A 348 13.81 -11.45 67.43
N ILE A 349 15.15 -11.45 67.36
CA ILE A 349 16.02 -11.87 68.46
C ILE A 349 15.80 -10.98 69.69
N ASN A 350 15.77 -9.65 69.51
CA ASN A 350 15.54 -8.69 70.59
C ASN A 350 14.15 -8.85 71.22
N GLU A 351 13.11 -9.05 70.41
CA GLU A 351 11.75 -9.31 70.88
C GLU A 351 11.67 -10.61 71.68
N ASN A 352 12.37 -11.65 71.25
CA ASN A 352 12.46 -12.91 72.00
C ASN A 352 13.19 -12.71 73.35
N TYR A 353 14.30 -11.95 73.39
CA TYR A 353 14.97 -11.60 74.64
C TYR A 353 14.07 -10.78 75.57
N ARG A 354 13.37 -9.77 75.04
CA ARG A 354 12.40 -8.96 75.78
C ARG A 354 11.31 -9.83 76.40
N ARG A 355 10.69 -10.73 75.62
CA ARG A 355 9.66 -11.68 76.09
C ARG A 355 10.19 -12.60 77.19
N ASN A 356 11.42 -13.11 77.05
CA ASN A 356 12.07 -13.95 78.06
C ASN A 356 12.29 -13.21 79.40
N LEU A 357 12.77 -11.97 79.33
CA LEU A 357 13.01 -11.13 80.50
C LEU A 357 11.70 -10.76 81.19
N GLU A 358 10.70 -10.30 80.43
CA GLU A 358 9.36 -10.02 80.93
C GLU A 358 8.77 -11.25 81.63
N ASN A 359 8.85 -12.42 81.01
CA ASN A 359 8.35 -13.64 81.62
C ASN A 359 9.08 -14.00 82.92
N SER A 360 10.40 -13.79 82.99
CA SER A 360 11.20 -14.01 84.20
C SER A 360 10.79 -13.05 85.32
N ILE A 361 10.69 -11.74 85.05
CA ILE A 361 10.23 -10.73 86.02
C ILE A 361 8.83 -11.09 86.53
N MET A 362 7.91 -11.43 85.63
CA MET A 362 6.55 -11.83 85.97
C MET A 362 6.44 -13.20 86.66
N GLN A 363 7.50 -14.02 86.64
CA GLN A 363 7.58 -15.22 87.48
C GLN A 363 8.04 -14.86 88.89
N TYR A 364 9.01 -13.95 89.02
CA TYR A 364 9.46 -13.45 90.33
C TYR A 364 8.36 -12.69 91.09
N GLU A 365 7.58 -11.84 90.42
CA GLU A 365 6.49 -11.08 91.06
C GLU A 365 5.32 -11.97 91.49
N ASN A 366 5.13 -13.12 90.84
CA ASN A 366 4.04 -14.07 91.09
C ASN A 366 2.62 -13.45 91.16
N LYS A 367 2.33 -12.43 90.33
CA LYS A 367 1.01 -11.80 90.20
C LYS A 367 0.26 -12.29 88.95
N PHE A 368 -1.04 -12.03 88.88
CA PHE A 368 -1.79 -12.24 87.63
C PHE A 368 -1.24 -11.39 86.49
N ARG A 369 -1.18 -11.98 85.30
CA ARG A 369 -0.69 -11.31 84.09
C ARG A 369 -1.86 -10.69 83.35
N ILE A 370 -1.78 -9.39 83.11
CA ILE A 370 -2.84 -8.63 82.45
C ILE A 370 -2.26 -7.88 81.26
N TYR A 371 -2.70 -8.28 80.06
CA TYR A 371 -2.41 -7.65 78.78
C TYR A 371 -3.64 -6.90 78.33
N ILE A 372 -3.47 -5.66 77.90
CA ILE A 372 -4.58 -4.85 77.43
C ILE A 372 -4.35 -4.37 76.01
N ILE A 373 -5.41 -4.34 75.23
CA ILE A 373 -5.46 -3.70 73.92
C ILE A 373 -6.26 -2.41 74.11
N SER A 374 -5.59 -1.26 74.19
CA SER A 374 -6.23 0.04 74.43
C SER A 374 -5.45 1.21 73.84
N SER A 375 -6.14 2.32 73.57
CA SER A 375 -5.52 3.59 73.16
C SER A 375 -4.86 4.32 74.33
N THR A 376 -5.29 4.07 75.57
CA THR A 376 -4.85 4.78 76.78
C THR A 376 -3.64 4.10 77.43
N SER A 377 -2.59 4.86 77.73
CA SER A 377 -1.43 4.36 78.49
C SER A 377 -1.76 4.19 79.97
N GLN A 378 -2.23 3.01 80.35
CA GLN A 378 -2.41 2.63 81.75
C GLN A 378 -1.30 1.69 82.22
N ASN A 379 -1.08 1.65 83.55
CA ASN A 379 -0.09 0.78 84.18
C ASN A 379 -0.61 -0.66 84.23
N TYR A 380 -0.34 -1.43 83.17
CA TYR A 380 -0.55 -2.88 83.09
C TYR A 380 0.74 -3.59 82.70
N ASN A 381 0.75 -4.93 82.68
CA ASN A 381 1.98 -5.67 82.36
C ASN A 381 2.42 -5.41 80.91
N LYS A 382 1.46 -5.27 79.98
CA LYS A 382 1.73 -4.80 78.62
C LYS A 382 0.47 -4.17 78.04
N ASN A 383 0.65 -3.03 77.37
CA ASN A 383 -0.41 -2.35 76.62
C ASN A 383 -0.10 -2.42 75.12
N LEU A 384 -1.03 -2.95 74.35
CA LEU A 384 -0.97 -3.08 72.91
C LEU A 384 -1.86 -2.02 72.28
N SER A 385 -1.35 -1.31 71.28
CA SER A 385 -2.19 -0.40 70.50
C SER A 385 -3.30 -1.18 69.79
N PRO A 386 -4.52 -0.65 69.65
CA PRO A 386 -5.56 -1.26 68.83
C PRO A 386 -5.16 -1.38 67.34
N LYS A 387 -4.16 -0.61 66.88
CA LYS A 387 -3.61 -0.71 65.51
C LYS A 387 -2.56 -1.81 65.34
N THR A 388 -2.21 -2.53 66.41
CA THR A 388 -1.20 -3.58 66.36
C THR A 388 -1.69 -4.76 65.50
N PRO A 389 -0.90 -5.23 64.51
CA PRO A 389 -1.30 -6.37 63.69
C PRO A 389 -1.57 -7.62 64.53
N ILE A 390 -2.60 -8.39 64.17
CA ILE A 390 -2.97 -9.64 64.86
C ILE A 390 -1.80 -10.65 64.85
N THR A 391 -0.95 -10.64 63.82
CA THR A 391 0.26 -11.46 63.74
C THR A 391 1.23 -11.19 64.89
N PHE A 392 1.46 -9.93 65.23
CA PHE A 392 2.30 -9.56 66.37
C PHE A 392 1.69 -10.04 67.70
N ILE A 393 0.37 -9.92 67.85
CA ILE A 393 -0.36 -10.39 69.01
C ILE A 393 -0.20 -11.92 69.17
N ILE A 394 -0.30 -12.67 68.07
CA ILE A 394 -0.04 -14.11 68.05
C ILE A 394 1.39 -14.43 68.45
N ASP A 395 2.38 -13.69 67.94
CA ASP A 395 3.79 -13.92 68.26
C ASP A 395 4.11 -13.65 69.74
N GLU A 396 3.48 -12.64 70.35
CA GLU A 396 3.58 -12.42 71.80
C GLU A 396 3.04 -13.60 72.60
N PHE A 397 1.87 -14.13 72.22
CA PHE A 397 1.26 -15.24 72.91
C PHE A 397 1.96 -16.57 72.67
N SER A 398 2.60 -16.76 71.50
CA SER A 398 3.39 -17.93 71.16
C SER A 398 4.39 -18.31 72.26
N PHE A 399 4.97 -17.31 72.91
CA PHE A 399 5.95 -17.50 73.97
C PHE A 399 5.32 -18.13 75.23
N PHE A 400 4.12 -17.69 75.60
CA PHE A 400 3.37 -18.26 76.72
C PHE A 400 2.86 -19.65 76.38
N ILE A 401 2.36 -19.85 75.17
CA ILE A 401 1.91 -21.16 74.71
C ILE A 401 3.07 -22.16 74.68
N LYS A 402 4.28 -21.75 74.28
CA LYS A 402 5.51 -22.57 74.41
C LYS A 402 5.80 -23.00 75.84
N SER A 403 5.35 -22.23 76.84
CA SER A 403 5.50 -22.54 78.27
C SER A 403 4.48 -23.58 78.77
N VAL A 404 3.44 -23.94 78.00
CA VAL A 404 2.52 -25.06 78.30
C VAL A 404 3.30 -26.36 78.44
N MET A 405 4.47 -26.48 77.81
CA MET A 405 5.37 -27.63 77.97
C MET A 405 5.93 -27.77 79.39
N LYS A 406 5.88 -26.71 80.21
CA LYS A 406 6.44 -26.73 81.58
C LYS A 406 5.37 -26.71 82.66
N GLN A 407 4.21 -26.13 82.38
CA GLN A 407 3.15 -25.90 83.36
C GLN A 407 1.79 -25.76 82.67
N ASN A 408 0.71 -25.87 83.43
CA ASN A 408 -0.63 -25.57 82.94
C ASN A 408 -0.79 -24.06 82.76
N ILE A 409 -1.42 -23.64 81.66
CA ILE A 409 -1.63 -22.22 81.33
C ILE A 409 -3.09 -22.00 80.98
N SER A 410 -3.63 -20.89 81.47
CA SER A 410 -4.95 -20.45 81.07
C SER A 410 -4.90 -19.05 80.48
N ILE A 411 -5.58 -18.84 79.36
CA ILE A 411 -5.71 -17.55 78.69
C ILE A 411 -7.18 -17.15 78.78
N ILE A 412 -7.45 -15.98 79.36
CA ILE A 412 -8.79 -15.44 79.61
C ILE A 412 -8.94 -14.20 78.73
N THR A 413 -9.87 -14.22 77.78
CA THR A 413 -10.00 -13.21 76.72
C THR A 413 -11.42 -12.67 76.58
N ASN A 414 -11.55 -11.37 76.28
CA ASN A 414 -12.84 -10.73 75.98
C ASN A 414 -12.99 -10.25 74.52
N ASN A 415 -12.02 -10.48 73.64
CA ASN A 415 -12.14 -10.04 72.23
C ASN A 415 -11.08 -10.62 71.28
N ILE A 416 -10.43 -11.72 71.64
CA ILE A 416 -9.44 -12.36 70.77
C ILE A 416 -10.14 -13.40 69.89
N PRO A 417 -10.00 -13.31 68.56
CA PRO A 417 -10.63 -14.26 67.67
C PRO A 417 -9.99 -15.66 67.79
N SER A 418 -10.83 -16.68 67.61
CA SER A 418 -10.55 -18.13 67.55
C SER A 418 -9.34 -18.59 66.69
N PRO A 419 -8.87 -17.87 65.64
CA PRO A 419 -7.65 -18.23 64.90
C PRO A 419 -6.36 -18.17 65.71
N ILE A 420 -6.33 -17.42 66.83
CA ILE A 420 -5.17 -17.41 67.73
C ILE A 420 -5.01 -18.80 68.33
N LEU A 421 -6.09 -19.46 68.78
CA LEU A 421 -6.02 -20.79 69.38
C LEU A 421 -5.49 -21.84 68.39
N ILE A 422 -5.96 -21.81 67.14
CA ILE A 422 -5.54 -22.75 66.09
C ILE A 422 -4.05 -22.57 65.75
N LYS A 423 -3.61 -21.33 65.48
CA LYS A 423 -2.18 -21.07 65.20
C LYS A 423 -1.27 -21.36 66.40
N SER A 424 -1.78 -21.14 67.60
CA SER A 424 -1.07 -21.47 68.84
C SER A 424 -0.86 -22.97 69.02
N ILE A 425 -1.86 -23.78 68.66
CA ILE A 425 -1.78 -25.24 68.68
C ILE A 425 -0.79 -25.73 67.60
N ILE A 426 -0.86 -25.18 66.39
CA ILE A 426 0.07 -25.50 65.29
C ILE A 426 1.53 -25.22 65.72
N GLN A 427 1.80 -24.07 66.35
CA GLN A 427 3.14 -23.73 66.85
C GLN A 427 3.66 -24.67 67.96
N ILE A 428 2.78 -25.34 68.71
CA ILE A 428 3.19 -26.38 69.67
C ILE A 428 3.63 -27.64 68.92
N ILE A 429 2.87 -28.06 67.90
CA ILE A 429 3.12 -29.24 67.09
C ILE A 429 4.43 -29.10 66.28
N GLU A 430 4.72 -27.91 65.75
CA GLU A 430 5.90 -27.63 64.93
C GLU A 430 7.25 -27.74 65.68
N LYS A 431 7.24 -28.00 67.00
CA LYS A 431 8.48 -28.24 67.75
C LYS A 431 9.12 -29.55 67.34
N LYS A 432 10.15 -29.43 66.49
CA LYS A 432 11.08 -30.51 66.16
C LYS A 432 11.60 -31.17 67.45
N ASN A 433 11.52 -32.50 67.51
CA ASN A 433 11.99 -33.41 68.58
C ASN A 433 10.95 -33.88 69.63
N TRP A 434 9.65 -33.60 69.46
CA TRP A 434 8.60 -34.09 70.36
C TRP A 434 7.49 -34.79 69.56
N THR A 435 6.97 -35.90 70.09
CA THR A 435 5.75 -36.53 69.60
C THR A 435 4.59 -36.09 70.47
N PHE A 436 3.55 -35.54 69.85
CA PHE A 436 2.41 -34.95 70.55
C PHE A 436 1.11 -35.72 70.30
N GLU A 437 0.35 -35.95 71.36
CA GLU A 437 -1.05 -36.35 71.34
C GLU A 437 -1.86 -35.18 71.90
N LEU A 438 -2.59 -34.51 71.04
CA LEU A 438 -3.42 -33.37 71.39
C LEU A 438 -4.89 -33.78 71.40
N SER A 439 -5.58 -33.47 72.50
CA SER A 439 -7.03 -33.62 72.54
C SER A 439 -7.72 -32.33 72.93
N TYR A 440 -8.75 -32.01 72.17
CA TYR A 440 -9.53 -30.78 72.30
C TYR A 440 -10.88 -31.07 72.94
N GLN A 441 -11.31 -30.18 73.84
CA GLN A 441 -12.64 -30.16 74.43
C GLN A 441 -13.16 -28.72 74.45
N SER A 442 -14.44 -28.51 74.17
CA SER A 442 -15.11 -27.22 74.30
C SER A 442 -16.32 -27.33 75.23
N MET A 443 -16.54 -26.33 76.06
CA MET A 443 -17.69 -26.22 76.95
C MET A 443 -18.27 -24.81 76.84
N ILE A 444 -19.60 -24.69 76.86
CA ILE A 444 -20.29 -23.39 76.79
C ILE A 444 -21.12 -23.23 78.06
N PHE A 445 -20.89 -22.12 78.76
CA PHE A 445 -21.61 -21.76 79.98
C PHE A 445 -22.43 -20.49 79.76
N ASN A 446 -23.75 -20.60 79.92
CA ASN A 446 -24.62 -19.43 79.96
C ASN A 446 -24.64 -18.85 81.37
N VAL A 447 -24.53 -17.52 81.48
CA VAL A 447 -24.48 -16.77 82.75
C VAL A 447 -25.76 -16.97 83.59
N ILE A 448 -26.84 -17.49 82.99
CA ILE A 448 -28.17 -17.70 83.60
C ILE A 448 -28.42 -19.19 84.00
N GLY A 449 -27.38 -20.00 84.18
CA GLY A 449 -27.50 -21.24 84.99
C GLY A 449 -27.99 -22.51 84.26
N LYS A 450 -27.67 -22.67 82.97
CA LYS A 450 -27.72 -23.99 82.32
C LYS A 450 -26.48 -24.20 81.47
N SER A 451 -25.62 -25.13 81.88
CA SER A 451 -24.50 -25.63 81.10
C SER A 451 -25.01 -26.45 79.92
N VAL A 452 -24.57 -26.13 78.71
CA VAL A 452 -24.81 -26.97 77.53
C VAL A 452 -23.50 -27.71 77.26
N PHE A 453 -23.42 -28.94 77.76
CA PHE A 453 -22.29 -29.84 77.48
C PHE A 453 -22.30 -30.24 76.00
N LYS A 454 -21.31 -29.78 75.24
CA LYS A 454 -20.94 -30.34 73.92
C LYS A 454 -19.50 -30.84 73.99
N SER A 455 -19.28 -31.96 74.67
CA SER A 455 -17.95 -32.55 74.84
C SER A 455 -17.71 -33.67 73.84
N ASP A 456 -17.26 -33.36 72.63
CA ASP A 456 -16.59 -34.33 71.78
C ASP A 456 -15.08 -34.15 71.95
N LYS A 457 -14.40 -35.20 72.43
CA LYS A 457 -12.93 -35.21 72.52
C LYS A 457 -12.39 -35.43 71.11
N ILE A 458 -12.01 -34.35 70.45
CA ILE A 458 -11.50 -34.40 69.06
C ILE A 458 -9.97 -34.51 69.11
N MET A 459 -9.42 -35.47 68.37
CA MET A 459 -7.99 -35.53 68.06
C MET A 459 -7.69 -34.47 67.01
N ILE A 460 -6.75 -33.57 67.30
CA ILE A 460 -6.41 -32.47 66.41
C ILE A 460 -5.48 -33.00 65.31
N ASP A 461 -6.04 -33.30 64.13
CA ASP A 461 -5.30 -33.36 62.86
C ASP A 461 -5.42 -32.01 62.13
N ASP A 462 -4.51 -31.74 61.18
CA ASP A 462 -4.15 -30.43 60.60
C ASP A 462 -5.31 -29.50 60.13
N ASP A 463 -6.55 -29.99 60.02
CA ASP A 463 -7.74 -29.23 59.60
C ASP A 463 -8.85 -29.15 60.67
N CYS A 464 -8.54 -28.54 61.83
CA CYS A 464 -9.55 -28.27 62.86
C CYS A 464 -10.33 -26.95 62.61
N ASN A 465 -11.52 -27.07 62.01
CA ASN A 465 -12.51 -25.98 61.99
C ASN A 465 -13.29 -25.94 63.31
N ILE A 466 -12.85 -25.08 64.23
CA ILE A 466 -13.58 -24.77 65.46
C ILE A 466 -14.77 -23.88 65.08
N THR A 467 -15.99 -24.35 65.32
CA THR A 467 -17.21 -23.58 65.09
C THR A 467 -17.62 -22.87 66.38
N ASP A 468 -17.61 -21.54 66.37
CA ASP A 468 -17.99 -20.73 67.52
C ASP A 468 -19.52 -20.62 67.58
N SER A 469 -20.15 -21.03 68.69
CA SER A 469 -21.60 -20.87 68.93
C SER A 469 -21.94 -19.50 69.51
N ASP A 470 -23.13 -18.97 69.23
CA ASP A 470 -23.41 -17.52 69.31
C ASP A 470 -23.63 -16.90 70.71
N GLU A 471 -23.77 -17.65 71.80
CA GLU A 471 -24.07 -17.04 73.12
C GLU A 471 -23.38 -17.78 74.29
N GLY A 472 -22.80 -17.02 75.25
CA GLY A 472 -22.23 -17.53 76.51
C GLY A 472 -20.70 -17.39 76.68
N VAL A 473 -20.18 -17.86 77.83
CA VAL A 473 -18.74 -18.03 78.07
C VAL A 473 -18.29 -19.36 77.45
N ILE A 474 -17.32 -19.30 76.55
CA ILE A 474 -16.80 -20.49 75.88
C ILE A 474 -15.46 -20.87 76.51
N ILE A 475 -15.32 -22.12 76.91
CA ILE A 475 -14.11 -22.68 77.51
C ILE A 475 -13.57 -23.76 76.59
N HIS A 476 -12.44 -23.48 75.98
CA HIS A 476 -11.70 -24.43 75.16
C HIS A 476 -10.55 -25.00 75.98
N THR A 477 -10.53 -26.31 76.16
CA THR A 477 -9.43 -27.01 76.84
C THR A 477 -8.69 -27.87 75.83
N VAL A 478 -7.38 -27.63 75.71
CA VAL A 478 -6.45 -28.45 74.94
C VAL A 478 -5.58 -29.22 75.93
N HIS A 479 -5.74 -30.54 75.92
CA HIS A 479 -4.84 -31.42 76.64
C HIS A 479 -3.65 -31.74 75.76
N VAL A 480 -2.46 -31.39 76.25
CA VAL A 480 -1.19 -31.59 75.55
C VAL A 480 -0.45 -32.73 76.24
N LYS A 481 -0.39 -33.89 75.58
CA LYS A 481 0.49 -34.99 75.94
C LYS A 481 1.67 -35.00 74.98
N GLY A 482 2.86 -34.77 75.50
CA GLY A 482 4.09 -34.78 74.71
C GLY A 482 5.06 -35.81 75.25
N SER A 483 5.70 -36.57 74.37
CA SER A 483 6.82 -37.43 74.72
C SER A 483 8.06 -37.05 73.90
N ASN A 484 9.20 -37.08 74.57
CA ASN A 484 10.52 -36.99 73.99
C ASN A 484 11.38 -38.07 74.68
N THR A 485 12.47 -38.49 74.03
CA THR A 485 13.49 -39.44 74.51
C THR A 485 13.88 -39.32 75.99
N MET A 486 13.74 -38.13 76.59
CA MET A 486 14.13 -37.84 77.98
C MET A 486 12.97 -37.60 78.95
N LYS A 487 11.77 -37.22 78.47
CA LYS A 487 10.68 -36.72 79.33
C LYS A 487 9.30 -36.94 78.70
N ASN A 488 8.34 -37.27 79.55
CA ASN A 488 6.92 -37.22 79.24
C ASN A 488 6.30 -35.99 79.92
N ILE A 489 5.42 -35.30 79.21
CA ILE A 489 4.71 -34.11 79.67
C ILE A 489 3.21 -34.35 79.48
N GLU A 490 2.43 -34.05 80.50
CA GLU A 490 0.98 -33.96 80.42
C GLU A 490 0.55 -32.63 81.04
N ASN A 491 0.24 -31.66 80.20
CA ASN A 491 -0.17 -30.32 80.62
C ASN A 491 -1.44 -29.90 79.89
N ARG A 492 -2.08 -28.85 80.40
CA ARG A 492 -3.37 -28.33 79.90
C ARG A 492 -3.24 -26.86 79.52
N LEU A 493 -3.75 -26.52 78.34
CA LEU A 493 -4.00 -25.16 77.89
C LEU A 493 -5.50 -24.91 77.94
N THR A 494 -5.95 -23.94 78.73
CA THR A 494 -7.36 -23.56 78.81
C THR A 494 -7.53 -22.17 78.24
N LEU A 495 -8.32 -21.99 77.18
CA LEU A 495 -8.76 -20.69 76.68
C LEU A 495 -10.19 -20.45 77.17
N ILE A 496 -10.41 -19.31 77.81
CA ILE A 496 -11.73 -18.88 78.24
C ILE A 496 -12.05 -17.61 77.47
N ASP A 497 -13.01 -17.70 76.57
CA ASP A 497 -13.54 -16.55 75.84
C ASP A 497 -14.87 -16.11 76.44
N PHE A 498 -14.92 -14.86 76.86
CA PHE A 498 -16.11 -14.19 77.38
C PHE A 498 -16.50 -12.97 76.54
N SER A 499 -15.96 -12.87 75.32
CA SER A 499 -16.26 -11.79 74.36
C SER A 499 -17.74 -11.64 74.03
N LYS A 500 -18.47 -12.75 73.98
CA LYS A 500 -19.90 -12.81 73.64
C LYS A 500 -20.83 -12.35 74.77
N LEU A 501 -20.30 -12.01 75.94
CA LEU A 501 -21.07 -11.46 77.06
C LEU A 501 -21.24 -9.93 76.92
N ASN A 502 -22.33 -9.40 77.48
CA ASN A 502 -22.52 -7.95 77.60
C ASN A 502 -21.50 -7.35 78.58
N THR A 503 -21.15 -6.07 78.43
CA THR A 503 -20.13 -5.39 79.27
C THR A 503 -20.38 -5.53 80.78
N VAL A 504 -21.65 -5.50 81.24
CA VAL A 504 -22.01 -5.70 82.65
C VAL A 504 -21.73 -7.14 83.11
N GLU A 505 -22.00 -8.13 82.25
CA GLU A 505 -21.76 -9.55 82.52
C GLU A 505 -20.26 -9.87 82.46
N GLN A 506 -19.51 -9.24 81.56
CA GLN A 506 -18.04 -9.34 81.51
C GLN A 506 -17.40 -8.84 82.82
N VAL A 507 -17.86 -7.69 83.34
CA VAL A 507 -17.47 -7.15 84.65
C VAL A 507 -17.81 -8.14 85.77
N GLN A 508 -19.00 -8.73 85.76
CA GLN A 508 -19.39 -9.73 86.76
C GLN A 508 -18.54 -11.00 86.69
N PHE A 509 -18.21 -11.45 85.48
CA PHE A 509 -17.36 -12.60 85.23
C PHE A 509 -15.93 -12.38 85.77
N LEU A 510 -15.31 -11.24 85.48
CA LEU A 510 -13.97 -10.91 85.98
C LEU A 510 -13.91 -10.83 87.51
N LYS A 511 -14.98 -10.32 88.17
CA LYS A 511 -15.05 -10.31 89.64
C LYS A 511 -15.02 -11.70 90.27
N ARG A 512 -15.29 -12.77 89.53
CA ARG A 512 -15.22 -14.16 90.04
C ARG A 512 -13.78 -14.62 90.30
N PHE A 513 -12.79 -13.93 89.73
CA PHE A 513 -11.36 -14.22 89.94
C PHE A 513 -10.76 -13.50 91.16
N ASP A 514 -11.56 -12.71 91.87
CA ASP A 514 -11.16 -12.01 93.09
C ASP A 514 -11.21 -12.97 94.30
N SER A 515 -10.22 -12.91 95.19
CA SER A 515 -9.97 -13.93 96.23
C SER A 515 -11.02 -13.97 97.35
N ASP A 516 -11.87 -12.95 97.45
CA ASP A 516 -12.73 -12.71 98.62
C ASP A 516 -14.19 -13.20 98.45
N ARG A 517 -14.49 -13.98 97.41
CA ARG A 517 -15.88 -14.38 97.09
C ARG A 517 -16.29 -15.78 97.56
N VAL A 518 -17.52 -15.86 98.06
CA VAL A 518 -18.24 -17.12 98.36
C VAL A 518 -18.67 -17.78 97.04
N ARG A 519 -18.42 -19.08 96.91
CA ARG A 519 -18.70 -19.88 95.72
C ARG A 519 -20.20 -20.18 95.61
N VAL A 520 -20.84 -19.78 94.50
CA VAL A 520 -22.30 -19.94 94.35
C VAL A 520 -22.65 -20.70 93.06
N ASP A 521 -21.89 -20.54 91.98
CA ASP A 521 -22.24 -21.09 90.66
C ASP A 521 -21.19 -22.06 90.06
N GLU A 522 -21.58 -22.90 89.08
CA GLU A 522 -20.67 -23.79 88.31
C GLU A 522 -19.51 -23.02 87.67
N ILE A 523 -19.74 -21.80 87.22
CA ILE A 523 -18.71 -20.93 86.62
C ILE A 523 -17.69 -20.46 87.68
N ASP A 524 -18.10 -20.29 88.94
CA ASP A 524 -17.18 -19.94 90.03
C ASP A 524 -16.24 -21.11 90.34
N GLU A 525 -16.71 -22.36 90.25
CA GLU A 525 -15.85 -23.54 90.40
C GLU A 525 -14.81 -23.62 89.28
N VAL A 526 -15.21 -23.31 88.04
CA VAL A 526 -14.29 -23.28 86.90
C VAL A 526 -13.25 -22.17 87.04
N ALA A 527 -13.67 -20.95 87.40
CA ALA A 527 -12.76 -19.82 87.65
C ALA A 527 -11.74 -20.15 88.76
N ASN A 528 -12.18 -20.78 89.85
CA ASN A 528 -11.31 -21.23 90.93
C ASN A 528 -10.33 -22.32 90.47
N SER A 529 -10.81 -23.33 89.73
CA SER A 529 -9.97 -24.40 89.19
C SER A 529 -8.89 -23.86 88.27
N VAL A 530 -9.21 -22.86 87.44
CA VAL A 530 -8.27 -22.18 86.55
C VAL A 530 -7.17 -21.50 87.35
N VAL A 531 -7.54 -20.74 88.39
CA VAL A 531 -6.59 -19.99 89.22
C VAL A 531 -5.73 -20.92 90.10
N SER A 532 -6.27 -22.05 90.55
CA SER A 532 -5.54 -22.99 91.42
C SER A 532 -4.67 -23.99 90.66
N ASN A 533 -5.05 -24.36 89.44
CA ASN A 533 -4.41 -25.47 88.70
C ASN A 533 -3.61 -25.01 87.47
N SER A 534 -3.64 -23.73 87.14
CA SER A 534 -2.93 -23.17 85.99
C SER A 534 -2.45 -21.76 86.26
N LYS A 535 -1.53 -21.25 85.44
CA LYS A 535 -1.13 -19.84 85.45
C LYS A 535 -2.06 -19.02 84.54
N PRO A 536 -2.96 -18.18 85.09
CA PRO A 536 -3.89 -17.40 84.29
C PRO A 536 -3.22 -16.17 83.67
N ILE A 537 -3.59 -15.87 82.43
CA ILE A 537 -3.19 -14.71 81.65
C ILE A 537 -4.48 -14.05 81.17
N PHE A 538 -4.74 -12.84 81.64
CA PHE A 538 -5.87 -12.02 81.19
C PHE A 538 -5.44 -11.20 79.99
N VAL A 539 -6.22 -11.24 78.93
CA VAL A 539 -6.03 -10.43 77.73
C VAL A 539 -7.33 -9.74 77.43
N CYS A 540 -7.36 -8.43 77.59
CA CYS A 540 -8.60 -7.67 77.48
C CYS A 540 -8.46 -6.54 76.47
N ALA A 541 -9.33 -6.49 75.47
CA ALA A 541 -9.57 -5.29 74.68
C ALA A 541 -10.48 -4.34 75.48
N ILE A 542 -10.06 -3.09 75.58
CA ILE A 542 -10.79 -2.07 76.33
C ILE A 542 -11.15 -0.94 75.37
N ASP A 543 -12.45 -0.82 75.11
CA ASP A 543 -13.02 0.35 74.45
C ASP A 543 -13.19 1.48 75.47
N GLU A 544 -13.03 2.73 75.03
CA GLU A 544 -12.84 3.95 75.84
C GLU A 544 -13.96 4.29 76.86
N GLN A 545 -14.98 3.44 77.05
CA GLN A 545 -16.19 3.74 77.81
C GLN A 545 -16.43 2.95 79.11
N VAL A 546 -15.46 2.19 79.66
CA VAL A 546 -15.73 1.33 80.83
C VAL A 546 -14.75 1.49 82.00
N ASP A 547 -14.88 2.58 82.75
CA ASP A 547 -14.11 2.83 84.00
C ASP A 547 -14.17 1.66 84.99
N LYS A 548 -15.36 1.06 85.16
CA LYS A 548 -15.57 -0.09 86.07
C LYS A 548 -14.83 -1.36 85.66
N PHE A 549 -14.59 -1.55 84.36
CA PHE A 549 -13.86 -2.71 83.85
C PHE A 549 -12.36 -2.54 84.08
N ASN A 550 -11.85 -1.32 83.88
CA ASN A 550 -10.48 -0.94 84.24
C ASN A 550 -10.18 -1.11 85.74
N GLU A 551 -11.11 -0.67 86.61
CA GLU A 551 -10.99 -0.80 88.06
C GLU A 551 -10.79 -2.26 88.51
N ILE A 552 -11.56 -3.19 87.93
CA ILE A 552 -11.47 -4.63 88.26
C ILE A 552 -10.18 -5.24 87.72
N LEU A 553 -9.74 -4.85 86.52
CA LEU A 553 -8.46 -5.33 86.01
C LEU A 553 -7.28 -4.83 86.86
N GLN A 554 -7.36 -3.61 87.38
CA GLN A 554 -6.36 -3.10 88.32
C GLN A 554 -6.39 -3.85 89.66
N SER A 555 -7.58 -4.21 90.18
CA SER A 555 -7.68 -5.02 91.41
C SER A 555 -7.08 -6.40 91.21
N LEU A 556 -7.41 -7.08 90.10
CA LEU A 556 -6.85 -8.39 89.74
C LEU A 556 -5.33 -8.36 89.61
N ARG A 557 -4.75 -7.28 89.08
CA ARG A 557 -3.28 -7.12 88.97
C ARG A 557 -2.59 -7.20 90.33
N GLY A 558 -3.25 -6.73 91.39
CA GLY A 558 -2.71 -6.70 92.75
C GLY A 558 -2.66 -8.06 93.43
N ILE A 559 -3.38 -9.06 92.92
CA ILE A 559 -3.55 -10.37 93.55
C ILE A 559 -2.35 -11.27 93.24
N GLU A 560 -1.83 -11.93 94.29
CA GLU A 560 -0.84 -12.99 94.12
C GLU A 560 -1.48 -14.23 93.49
N CYS A 561 -0.84 -14.76 92.45
CA CYS A 561 -1.26 -15.99 91.80
C CYS A 561 -1.03 -17.18 92.76
N PRO A 562 -2.10 -17.90 93.16
CA PRO A 562 -1.98 -19.02 94.11
C PRO A 562 -1.35 -20.26 93.48
N TYR A 563 -1.37 -20.38 92.14
CA TYR A 563 -0.64 -21.41 91.42
C TYR A 563 0.88 -21.19 91.55
N ARG A 564 1.55 -22.07 92.30
CA ARG A 564 3.02 -22.16 92.38
C ARG A 564 3.48 -23.46 91.74
N ILE A 565 4.46 -23.36 90.84
CA ILE A 565 5.15 -24.53 90.28
C ILE A 565 5.88 -25.20 91.45
N LYS A 566 5.55 -26.46 91.75
CA LYS A 566 6.30 -27.27 92.72
C LYS A 566 7.54 -27.88 92.09
#